data_AF-A0A453L7P6-F1
#
_entry.id   AF-A0A453L7P6-F1
#
_cell.length_a   1.000
_cell.length_b   1.000
_cell.length_c   1.000
_cell.angle_alpha   90.00
_cell.angle_beta   90.00
_cell.angle_gamma   90.00
#
_symmetry.space_group_name_H-M   'P 1'
#
loop_
_entity.id
_entity.type
_entity.pdbx_description
1 polymer ?
#
loop_
_entity_poly.entity_id
_entity_poly.type
_entity_poly.pdbx_seq_one_letter_code
_entity_poly.pdbx_strand_id
1 'polypeptide(L)' 'MGSMTGGHYVAYVRSGKIGGRQQQSRSSKSWFYASDSHVRETSLEEVLNCEAYILFYERVAE' A
#
# COMPACT_ATOMS: atom_id res chain seq x y z
N MET A 1 16.13 2.35 3.64
CA MET A 1 17.51 2.25 4.17
C MET A 1 17.52 2.69 5.63
N GLY A 2 17.46 1.73 6.54
CA GLY A 2 17.67 1.91 7.98
C GLY A 2 18.89 1.08 8.43
N SER A 3 19.44 1.39 9.59
CA SER A 3 20.47 0.60 10.26
C SER A 3 19.86 -0.28 11.36
N MET A 4 20.68 -1.10 12.02
CA MET A 4 20.26 -1.85 13.21
C MET A 4 19.91 -0.98 14.41
N THR A 5 20.26 0.31 14.40
CA THR A 5 20.07 1.24 15.53
C THR A 5 19.00 2.30 15.26
N GLY A 6 18.50 2.39 14.03
CA GLY A 6 17.48 3.36 13.67
C GLY A 6 17.13 3.30 12.20
N GLY A 7 15.90 3.69 11.90
CA GLY A 7 15.41 3.70 10.53
C GLY A 7 14.12 4.49 10.44
N HIS A 8 13.55 4.47 9.24
CA HIS A 8 12.29 5.11 8.94
C HIS A 8 11.32 4.09 8.36
N TYR A 9 10.09 4.06 8.85
CA TYR A 9 9.06 3.17 8.33
C TYR A 9 8.18 3.92 7.34
N VAL A 10 7.87 3.24 6.24
CA VAL A 10 6.93 3.71 5.22
C VAL A 10 5.90 2.62 5.00
N ALA A 11 4.70 3.02 4.56
CA ALA A 11 3.62 2.10 4.27
C ALA A 11 3.18 2.23 2.82
N TYR A 12 3.03 1.08 2.16
CA TYR A 12 2.32 0.98 0.90
C TYR A 12 0.92 0.46 1.17
N VAL A 13 -0.09 1.29 0.89
CA VAL A 13 -1.49 0.98 1.19
C VAL A 13 -2.31 0.93 -0.08
N ARG A 14 -3.18 -0.07 -0.15
CA ARG A 14 -4.12 -0.21 -1.25
C ARG A 14 -5.37 0.59 -0.93
N SER A 15 -5.86 1.40 -1.87
CA SER A 15 -7.14 2.08 -1.67
C SER A 15 -8.27 1.05 -1.51
N GLY A 16 -8.92 1.10 -0.36
CA GLY A 16 -10.10 0.31 -0.05
C GLY A 16 -11.37 1.00 -0.55
N LYS A 17 -12.47 0.25 -0.63
CA LYS A 17 -13.80 0.83 -0.87
C LYS A 17 -14.25 1.58 0.38
N ILE A 18 -13.88 2.84 0.53
CA ILE A 18 -14.42 3.69 1.60
C ILE A 18 -15.85 4.08 1.19
N GLY A 19 -16.83 3.47 1.85
CA GLY A 19 -18.24 3.85 1.80
C GLY A 19 -18.98 3.49 0.52
N GLY A 20 -19.54 2.26 0.44
CA GLY A 20 -20.74 1.92 -0.35
C GLY A 20 -20.74 2.12 -1.87
N ARG A 21 -19.83 2.91 -2.45
CA ARG A 21 -19.69 3.10 -3.89
C ARG A 21 -18.96 1.88 -4.45
N GLN A 22 -19.78 0.91 -4.86
CA GLN A 22 -19.41 -0.06 -5.89
C GLN A 22 -19.05 0.70 -7.17
N GLN A 23 -17.86 1.31 -7.23
CA GLN A 23 -17.33 1.68 -8.52
C GLN A 23 -16.81 0.38 -9.15
N GLN A 24 -17.62 -0.10 -10.07
CA GLN A 24 -17.43 -1.28 -10.92
C GLN A 24 -16.22 -1.11 -11.85
N SER A 25 -15.02 -0.94 -11.33
CA SER A 25 -13.83 -1.29 -12.10
C SER A 25 -13.06 -2.35 -11.31
N ARG A 26 -13.18 -3.59 -11.79
CA ARG A 26 -12.28 -4.70 -11.41
C ARG A 26 -10.82 -4.43 -11.80
N SER A 27 -10.49 -3.26 -12.35
CA SER A 27 -9.28 -3.07 -13.14
C SER A 27 -8.26 -2.05 -12.62
N SER A 28 -8.47 -1.32 -11.53
CA SER A 28 -7.39 -0.48 -10.98
C SER A 28 -7.61 -0.11 -9.52
N LYS A 29 -7.21 -1.01 -8.61
CA LYS A 29 -7.03 -0.60 -7.22
C LYS A 29 -5.78 0.28 -7.16
N SER A 30 -5.94 1.58 -6.94
CA SER A 30 -4.81 2.50 -6.77
C SER A 30 -4.02 2.16 -5.50
N TRP A 31 -2.70 2.31 -5.58
CA TRP A 31 -1.77 2.15 -4.46
C TRP A 31 -1.25 3.51 -4.02
N PHE A 32 -0.91 3.62 -2.73
CA PHE A 32 -0.42 4.85 -2.13
C PHE A 32 0.83 4.56 -1.32
N TYR A 33 1.83 5.40 -1.48
CA TYR A 33 3.00 5.50 -0.63
C TYR A 33 2.71 6.51 0.48
N ALA A 34 2.92 6.11 1.73
CA ALA A 34 2.76 6.96 2.90
C ALA A 34 4.05 6.96 3.76
N SER A 35 4.61 8.15 3.96
CA SER A 35 5.76 8.41 4.83
C SER A 35 5.43 9.62 5.71
N ASP A 36 5.10 9.38 6.98
CA ASP A 36 4.65 10.40 7.92
C ASP A 36 3.52 11.28 7.33
N SER A 37 3.79 12.57 7.12
CA SER A 37 2.85 13.53 6.53
C SER A 37 2.84 13.53 4.99
N HIS A 38 3.74 12.80 4.33
CA HIS A 38 3.84 12.76 2.87
C HIS A 38 3.11 11.53 2.31
N VAL A 39 2.05 11.79 1.54
CA VAL A 39 1.25 10.75 0.89
C VAL A 39 1.18 11.03 -0.61
N ARG A 40 1.43 10.00 -1.43
CA ARG A 40 1.33 10.08 -2.89
C ARG A 40 0.78 8.79 -3.48
N GLU A 41 0.15 8.90 -4.65
CA GLU A 41 -0.20 7.72 -5.46
C GLU A 41 1.07 7.04 -6.01
N THR A 42 1.00 5.72 -6.18
CA THR A 42 2.10 4.88 -6.69
C THR A 42 1.56 3.70 -7.49
N SER A 43 2.44 3.05 -8.25
CA SER A 43 2.14 1.85 -9.03
C SER A 43 2.29 0.57 -8.19
N LEU A 44 1.61 -0.49 -8.60
CA LEU A 44 1.82 -1.82 -8.01
C LEU A 44 3.27 -2.31 -8.22
N GLU A 45 3.91 -1.95 -9.32
CA GLU A 45 5.30 -2.29 -9.59
C GLU A 45 6.24 -1.72 -8.51
N GLU A 46 6.06 -0.46 -8.12
CA GLU A 46 6.85 0.15 -7.04
C GLU A 46 6.65 -0.60 -5.71
N VAL A 47 5.39 -0.96 -5.41
CA VAL A 47 5.03 -1.73 -4.20
C VAL A 47 5.72 -3.10 -4.19
N LEU A 48 5.70 -3.83 -5.32
CA LEU A 48 6.27 -5.17 -5.41
C LEU A 48 7.80 -5.18 -5.40
N ASN A 49 8.44 -4.09 -5.84
CA ASN A 49 9.88 -3.94 -5.84
C ASN A 49 10.45 -3.40 -4.50
N CYS A 50 9.60 -3.11 -3.50
CA CYS A 50 10.07 -2.59 -2.23
C CYS A 50 10.64 -3.70 -1.31
N GLU A 51 11.58 -3.33 -0.43
CA GLU A 51 12.11 -4.20 0.62
C GLU A 51 11.09 -4.35 1.75
N ALA A 52 10.17 -5.30 1.60
CA ALA A 52 9.09 -5.50 2.56
C ALA A 52 9.62 -5.98 3.93
N TYR A 53 9.22 -5.28 5.00
CA TYR A 53 9.48 -5.69 6.39
C TYR A 53 8.28 -6.41 7.02
N ILE A 54 7.07 -5.90 6.82
CA ILE A 54 5.81 -6.50 7.30
C ILE A 54 4.79 -6.43 6.16
N LEU A 55 4.10 -7.55 5.91
CA LEU A 55 3.09 -7.68 4.87
C LEU A 55 1.73 -7.99 5.49
N PHE A 56 0.71 -7.22 5.09
CA PHE A 56 -0.68 -7.41 5.51
C PHE A 56 -1.50 -7.99 4.36
N TYR A 57 -2.21 -9.09 4.63
CA TYR A 57 -3.07 -9.76 3.66
C TYR A 57 -4.49 -9.87 4.20
N GLU A 58 -5.47 -9.72 3.31
CA GLU A 58 -6.86 -10.05 3.57
C GLU A 58 -7.19 -11.42 2.98
N ARG A 59 -8.01 -12.22 3.67
CA ARG A 59 -8.51 -13.49 3.12
C ARG A 59 -9.41 -13.19 1.92
N VAL A 60 -9.13 -13.81 0.78
CA VAL A 60 -10.02 -13.79 -0.38
C VAL A 60 -11.17 -14.76 -0.11
N ALA A 61 -12.43 -14.32 -0.29
CA ALA A 61 -13.57 -15.23 -0.18
C ALA A 61 -13.51 -16.27 -1.31
N GLU A 62 -13.81 -17.53 -0.98
CA GLU A 62 -13.94 -18.63 -1.95
C GLU A 62 -15.12 -18.42 -2.92
#